data_AF-A0A3M2E1L1-F1
#
_entry.id   AF-A0A3M2E1L1-F1
#
_cell.length_a   1.000
_cell.length_b   1.000
_cell.length_c   1.000
_cell.angle_alpha   90.00
_cell.angle_beta   90.00
_cell.angle_gamma   90.00
#
_symmetry.space_group_name_H-M   'P 1'
#
loop_
_entity.id
_entity.type
_entity.pdbx_description
1 polymer ?
#
loop_
_entity_poly.entity_id
_entity_poly.type
_entity_poly.pdbx_seq_one_letter_code
_entity_poly.pdbx_strand_id
1 'polypeptide(L)'
;MMRRKVAIGAAVAGICIGVVVTRAVWDGYAALAEAQAAVDRGDLADAVAWYRRAARWYVPGAPHVARAYDRLEAIAREAERNGDIDTALAAWRGIRSSILATRSVYTPFAERLDPANRRIAALMAEVEGPSADPGASAAEREAWHYDLLRRDDAPSVAWSLVALAGFAMWVGGGLWFALRAVTPDDEWVGRVAARSGIAIAAGLVLWLVGLYRA
;
A
#
# COMPACT_ATOMS: atom_id res chain seq x y z
N MET A 1 27.52 -29.23 6.66
CA MET A 1 27.81 -27.92 6.01
C MET A 1 26.56 -27.14 5.61
N MET A 2 25.56 -27.77 4.97
CA MET A 2 24.30 -27.11 4.55
C MET A 2 23.49 -26.49 5.70
N ARG A 3 23.33 -27.20 6.84
CA ARG A 3 22.62 -26.68 8.04
C ARG A 3 23.23 -25.38 8.59
N ARG A 4 24.56 -25.25 8.58
CA ARG A 4 25.27 -24.03 9.04
C ARG A 4 25.02 -22.84 8.10
N LYS A 5 25.02 -23.05 6.79
CA LYS A 5 24.71 -22.00 5.80
C LYS A 5 23.26 -21.52 5.92
N VAL A 6 22.31 -22.44 6.12
CA VAL A 6 20.90 -22.10 6.35
C VAL A 6 20.73 -21.30 7.65
N ALA A 7 21.37 -21.74 8.74
CA ALA A 7 21.29 -21.03 10.02
C ALA A 7 21.87 -19.60 9.93
N ILE A 8 23.02 -19.42 9.28
CA ILE A 8 23.61 -18.09 9.05
C ILE A 8 22.69 -17.23 8.19
N GLY A 9 22.15 -17.77 7.09
CA GLY A 9 21.22 -17.04 6.22
C GLY A 9 19.96 -16.59 6.96
N ALA A 10 19.37 -17.48 7.77
CA ALA A 10 18.22 -17.15 8.61
C ALA A 10 18.56 -16.07 9.65
N ALA A 11 19.72 -16.13 10.28
CA ALA A 11 20.17 -15.12 11.24
C ALA A 11 20.35 -13.75 10.58
N VAL A 12 20.99 -13.68 9.40
CA VAL A 12 21.15 -12.43 8.65
C VAL A 12 19.79 -11.87 8.24
N ALA A 13 18.89 -12.70 7.70
CA ALA A 13 17.54 -12.27 7.34
C ALA A 13 16.78 -11.73 8.56
N GLY A 14 16.87 -12.42 9.70
CA GLY A 14 16.26 -11.98 10.95
C GLY A 14 16.80 -10.63 11.43
N ILE A 15 18.11 -10.39 11.34
CA ILE A 15 18.72 -9.10 11.68
C ILE A 15 18.21 -8.00 10.74
N CYS A 16 18.20 -8.24 9.42
CA CYS A 16 17.70 -7.27 8.45
C CYS A 16 16.23 -6.90 8.71
N ILE A 17 15.37 -7.91 8.96
CA ILE A 17 13.98 -7.69 9.32
C ILE A 17 13.88 -6.89 10.63
N GLY A 18 14.67 -7.26 11.64
CA GLY A 18 14.72 -6.57 12.92
C GLY A 18 15.03 -5.08 12.75
N VAL A 19 16.07 -4.73 11.97
CA VAL A 19 16.44 -3.34 11.69
C VAL A 19 15.30 -2.57 11.02
N VAL A 20 14.65 -3.17 10.02
CA VAL A 20 13.53 -2.54 9.30
C VAL A 20 12.33 -2.32 10.23
N VAL A 21 11.98 -3.32 11.05
CA VAL A 21 10.88 -3.22 12.02
C VAL A 21 11.17 -2.15 13.08
N THR A 22 12.37 -2.16 13.67
CA THR A 22 12.76 -1.15 14.67
C THR A 22 12.69 0.25 14.08
N ARG A 23 13.21 0.44 12.85
CA ARG A 23 13.14 1.72 12.16
C ARG A 23 11.70 2.16 11.92
N ALA A 24 10.85 1.27 11.41
CA ALA A 24 9.45 1.60 11.12
C ALA A 24 8.68 1.99 12.39
N VAL A 25 8.88 1.28 13.49
CA VAL A 25 8.27 1.62 14.78
C VAL A 25 8.79 2.97 15.29
N TRP A 26 10.09 3.21 15.24
CA TRP A 26 10.70 4.47 15.67
C TRP A 26 10.16 5.66 14.86
N ASP A 27 10.20 5.57 13.54
CA ASP A 27 9.73 6.63 12.64
C ASP A 27 8.21 6.85 12.78
N GLY A 28 7.45 5.79 13.12
CA GLY A 28 6.03 5.87 13.44
C GLY A 28 5.72 6.65 14.71
N TYR A 29 6.47 6.39 15.80
CA TYR A 29 6.35 7.15 17.04
C TYR A 29 6.85 8.59 16.91
N ALA A 30 7.94 8.82 16.18
CA ALA A 30 8.42 10.16 15.87
C ALA A 30 7.35 10.97 15.13
N ALA A 31 6.72 10.38 14.11
CA ALA A 31 5.63 11.03 13.38
C ALA A 31 4.41 11.31 14.27
N LEU A 32 4.08 10.44 15.24
CA LEU A 32 3.04 10.72 16.24
C LEU A 32 3.38 11.93 17.11
N ALA A 33 4.63 12.04 17.55
CA ALA A 33 5.08 13.16 18.38
C ALA A 33 5.00 14.49 17.61
N GLU A 34 5.43 14.50 16.34
CA GLU A 34 5.30 15.68 15.47
C GLU A 34 3.83 16.06 15.22
N ALA A 35 2.95 15.07 15.03
CA ALA A 35 1.52 15.30 14.91
C ALA A 35 0.93 15.96 16.15
N GLN A 36 1.32 15.49 17.35
CA GLN A 36 0.87 16.09 18.60
C GLN A 36 1.41 17.51 18.76
N ALA A 37 2.68 17.76 18.43
CA ALA A 37 3.25 19.09 18.46
C ALA A 37 2.53 20.05 17.49
N ALA A 38 2.08 19.57 16.33
CA ALA A 38 1.27 20.37 15.40
C ALA A 38 -0.12 20.69 15.98
N VAL A 39 -0.79 19.72 16.63
CA VAL A 39 -2.04 19.96 17.37
C VAL A 39 -1.84 21.03 18.45
N ASP A 40 -0.75 20.96 19.21
CA ASP A 40 -0.46 21.90 20.30
C ASP A 40 -0.23 23.34 19.77
N ARG A 41 0.22 23.48 18.51
CA ARG A 41 0.34 24.76 17.81
C ARG A 41 -0.97 25.23 17.15
N GLY A 42 -2.02 24.42 17.16
CA GLY A 42 -3.27 24.68 16.47
C GLY A 42 -3.22 24.43 14.95
N ASP A 43 -2.16 23.81 14.44
CA ASP A 43 -2.00 23.51 13.01
C ASP A 43 -2.56 22.12 12.69
N LEU A 44 -3.88 22.08 12.45
CA LEU A 44 -4.59 20.82 12.19
C LEU A 44 -4.23 20.22 10.82
N ALA A 45 -3.90 21.04 9.82
CA ALA A 45 -3.50 20.56 8.51
C ALA A 45 -2.20 19.74 8.60
N ASP A 46 -1.21 20.29 9.31
CA ASP A 46 0.08 19.64 9.51
C ASP A 46 -0.05 18.42 10.45
N ALA A 47 -0.90 18.52 11.49
CA ALA A 47 -1.22 17.39 12.35
C ALA A 47 -1.79 16.20 11.56
N VAL A 48 -2.76 16.44 10.67
CA VAL A 48 -3.33 15.39 9.80
C VAL A 48 -2.24 14.76 8.92
N ALA A 49 -1.33 15.55 8.35
CA ALA A 49 -0.24 15.03 7.53
C ALA A 49 0.69 14.09 8.34
N TRP A 50 1.06 14.48 9.56
CA TRP A 50 1.91 13.69 10.44
C TRP A 50 1.20 12.44 10.98
N TYR A 51 -0.07 12.53 11.38
CA TYR A 51 -0.83 11.34 11.77
C TYR A 51 -0.97 10.33 10.63
N ARG A 52 -1.19 10.78 9.39
CA ARG A 52 -1.18 9.90 8.20
C ARG A 52 0.19 9.24 7.99
N ARG A 53 1.28 9.96 8.27
CA ARG A 53 2.63 9.38 8.21
C ARG A 53 2.82 8.31 9.29
N ALA A 54 2.40 8.59 10.52
CA ALA A 54 2.45 7.62 11.61
C ALA A 54 1.63 6.35 11.29
N ALA A 55 0.42 6.50 10.76
CA ALA A 55 -0.43 5.38 10.37
C ALA A 55 0.18 4.52 9.24
N ARG A 56 0.93 5.13 8.33
CA ARG A 56 1.60 4.42 7.21
C ARG A 56 2.89 3.73 7.60
N TRP A 57 3.52 4.08 8.72
CA TRP A 57 4.61 3.30 9.32
C TRP A 57 4.08 2.02 9.97
N TYR A 58 3.37 1.21 9.20
CA TYR A 58 2.66 0.05 9.70
C TYR A 58 3.63 -1.09 10.02
N VAL A 59 3.52 -1.57 11.25
CA VAL A 59 4.06 -2.85 11.69
C VAL A 59 2.92 -3.56 12.43
N PRO A 60 2.63 -4.84 12.14
CA PRO A 60 1.58 -5.57 12.84
C PRO A 60 1.74 -5.49 14.36
N GLY A 61 0.66 -5.11 15.06
CA GLY A 61 0.64 -4.97 16.52
C GLY A 61 1.28 -3.70 17.08
N ALA A 62 1.83 -2.82 16.24
CA ALA A 62 2.44 -1.58 16.72
C ALA A 62 1.37 -0.57 17.20
N PRO A 63 1.43 -0.11 18.47
CA PRO A 63 0.36 0.72 19.04
C PRO A 63 0.20 2.10 18.39
N HIS A 64 1.26 2.64 17.77
CA HIS A 64 1.22 3.99 17.19
C HIS A 64 0.22 4.12 16.04
N VAL A 65 -0.03 3.03 15.32
CA VAL A 65 -0.94 3.03 14.17
C VAL A 65 -2.39 3.23 14.61
N ALA A 66 -2.85 2.45 15.60
CA ALA A 66 -4.20 2.59 16.16
C ALA A 66 -4.41 4.00 16.75
N ARG A 67 -3.41 4.49 17.51
CA ARG A 67 -3.44 5.85 18.06
C ARG A 67 -3.53 6.92 16.97
N ALA A 68 -2.81 6.77 15.86
CA ALA A 68 -2.89 7.71 14.75
C ALA A 68 -4.29 7.74 14.12
N TYR A 69 -4.92 6.58 13.94
CA TYR A 69 -6.30 6.51 13.45
C TYR A 69 -7.30 7.12 14.43
N ASP A 70 -7.18 6.85 15.73
CA ASP A 70 -8.03 7.44 16.77
C ASP A 70 -7.94 8.98 16.76
N ARG A 71 -6.72 9.52 16.58
CA ARG A 71 -6.48 10.97 16.52
C ARG A 71 -7.00 11.60 15.24
N LEU A 72 -6.80 10.96 14.08
CA LEU A 72 -7.39 11.42 12.81
C LEU A 72 -8.92 11.45 12.89
N GLU A 73 -9.53 10.41 13.45
CA GLU A 73 -10.97 10.34 13.61
C GLU A 73 -11.49 11.41 14.59
N ALA A 74 -10.78 11.66 15.69
CA ALA A 74 -11.12 12.74 16.62
C ALA A 74 -11.07 14.12 15.95
N ILE A 75 -10.00 14.41 15.18
CA ILE A 75 -9.88 15.64 14.39
C ILE A 75 -11.02 15.75 13.39
N ALA A 76 -11.31 14.67 12.66
CA ALA A 76 -12.36 14.69 11.65
C ALA A 76 -13.73 15.01 12.26
N ARG A 77 -14.09 14.35 13.36
CA ARG A 77 -15.38 14.55 14.05
C ARG A 77 -15.50 15.93 14.70
N GLU A 78 -14.40 16.48 15.22
CA GLU A 78 -14.38 17.84 15.75
C GLU A 78 -14.54 18.88 14.64
N ALA A 79 -13.82 18.71 13.53
CA ALA A 79 -13.94 19.56 12.36
C ALA A 79 -15.38 19.54 11.78
N GLU A 80 -16.02 18.37 11.72
CA GLU A 80 -17.43 18.25 11.34
C GLU A 80 -18.37 19.04 12.28
N ARG A 81 -18.15 18.96 13.59
CA ARG A 81 -18.95 19.75 14.57
C ARG A 81 -18.78 21.25 14.38
N ASN A 82 -17.59 21.68 13.99
CA ASN A 82 -17.25 23.08 13.81
C ASN A 82 -17.57 23.61 12.40
N GLY A 83 -18.07 22.76 11.49
CA GLY A 83 -18.34 23.12 10.10
C GLY A 83 -17.08 23.29 9.24
N ASP A 84 -15.92 22.84 9.73
CA ASP A 84 -14.66 22.83 8.96
C ASP A 84 -14.59 21.57 8.08
N ILE A 85 -15.26 21.66 6.93
CA ILE A 85 -15.39 20.55 5.98
C ILE A 85 -14.04 20.13 5.39
N ASP A 86 -13.12 21.07 5.17
CA ASP A 86 -11.81 20.78 4.57
C ASP A 86 -10.95 19.94 5.52
N THR A 87 -10.86 20.32 6.80
CA THR A 87 -10.14 19.54 7.80
C THR A 87 -10.79 18.19 8.03
N ALA A 88 -12.12 18.11 8.07
CA ALA A 88 -12.85 16.86 8.20
C ALA A 88 -12.55 15.90 7.04
N LEU A 89 -12.65 16.38 5.80
CA LEU A 89 -12.34 15.59 4.61
C LEU A 89 -10.87 15.15 4.58
N ALA A 90 -9.94 16.04 4.92
CA ALA A 90 -8.52 15.71 4.96
C ALA A 90 -8.21 14.58 5.94
N ALA A 91 -8.82 14.61 7.13
CA ALA A 91 -8.63 13.60 8.16
C ALA A 91 -9.25 12.24 7.77
N TRP A 92 -10.50 12.21 7.29
CA TRP A 92 -11.13 10.97 6.83
C TRP A 92 -10.42 10.35 5.62
N ARG A 93 -10.04 11.17 4.62
CA ARG A 93 -9.19 10.73 3.50
C ARG A 93 -7.83 10.24 3.99
N GLY A 94 -7.32 10.82 5.07
CA GLY A 94 -6.13 10.38 5.77
C GLY A 94 -6.25 8.94 6.29
N ILE A 95 -7.35 8.62 6.96
CA ILE A 95 -7.65 7.26 7.43
C ILE A 95 -7.73 6.30 6.23
N ARG A 96 -8.61 6.60 5.26
CA ARG A 96 -8.80 5.77 4.06
C ARG A 96 -7.49 5.50 3.33
N SER A 97 -6.73 6.55 3.00
CA SER A 97 -5.50 6.42 2.23
C SER A 97 -4.41 5.65 2.98
N SER A 98 -4.34 5.76 4.30
CA SER A 98 -3.34 5.04 5.09
C SER A 98 -3.65 3.54 5.18
N ILE A 99 -4.93 3.18 5.31
CA ILE A 99 -5.39 1.78 5.26
C ILE A 99 -5.07 1.17 3.90
N LEU A 100 -5.44 1.86 2.81
CA LEU A 100 -5.20 1.37 1.46
C LEU A 100 -3.71 1.34 1.06
N ALA A 101 -2.89 2.22 1.63
CA ALA A 101 -1.44 2.22 1.40
C ALA A 101 -0.69 1.10 2.15
N THR A 102 -1.30 0.55 3.19
CA THR A 102 -0.69 -0.50 4.06
C THR A 102 -1.29 -1.88 3.83
N ARG A 103 -2.25 -2.00 2.91
CA ARG A 103 -2.83 -3.28 2.49
C ARG A 103 -1.81 -4.13 1.72
N SER A 104 -1.91 -5.44 1.89
CA SER A 104 -1.09 -6.41 1.18
C SER A 104 -1.92 -7.66 0.87
N VAL A 105 -1.56 -8.82 1.42
CA VAL A 105 -2.38 -10.04 1.40
C VAL A 105 -3.60 -9.93 2.31
N TYR A 106 -3.62 -8.95 3.21
CA TYR A 106 -4.78 -8.57 4.01
C TYR A 106 -4.84 -7.03 4.14
N THR A 107 -5.99 -6.52 4.59
CA THR A 107 -6.20 -5.10 4.86
C THR A 107 -6.17 -4.85 6.36
N PRO A 108 -5.14 -4.16 6.91
CA PRO A 108 -5.12 -3.79 8.31
C PRO A 108 -6.18 -2.73 8.62
N PHE A 109 -6.80 -2.78 9.80
CA PHE A 109 -7.83 -1.83 10.25
C PHE A 109 -9.02 -1.69 9.27
N ALA A 110 -9.41 -2.78 8.60
CA ALA A 110 -10.49 -2.79 7.61
C ALA A 110 -11.84 -2.30 8.19
N GLU A 111 -12.05 -2.49 9.50
CA GLU A 111 -13.22 -2.02 10.23
C GLU A 111 -13.37 -0.49 10.22
N ARG A 112 -12.29 0.26 9.97
CA ARG A 112 -12.29 1.73 9.89
C ARG A 112 -12.47 2.26 8.46
N LEU A 113 -12.35 1.39 7.45
CA LEU A 113 -12.40 1.81 6.04
C LEU A 113 -13.81 2.19 5.61
N ASP A 114 -14.81 1.37 5.92
CA ASP A 114 -16.22 1.65 5.55
C ASP A 114 -16.77 2.92 6.23
N PRO A 115 -16.59 3.12 7.55
CA PRO A 115 -16.97 4.38 8.20
C PRO A 115 -16.31 5.60 7.55
N ALA A 116 -15.01 5.54 7.25
CA ALA A 116 -14.31 6.63 6.58
C ALA A 116 -14.87 6.90 5.17
N ASN A 117 -15.14 5.86 4.38
CA ASN A 117 -15.74 6.01 3.05
C ASN A 117 -17.11 6.69 3.12
N ARG A 118 -17.97 6.31 4.07
CA ARG A 118 -19.29 6.96 4.26
C ARG A 118 -19.17 8.43 4.63
N ARG A 119 -18.27 8.76 5.57
CA ARG A 119 -18.07 10.17 5.97
C ARG A 119 -17.50 11.01 4.84
N ILE A 120 -16.55 10.48 4.06
CA ILE A 120 -16.04 11.17 2.86
C ILE A 120 -17.17 11.39 1.86
N ALA A 121 -17.99 10.36 1.60
CA ALA A 121 -19.10 10.47 0.64
C ALA A 121 -20.13 11.54 1.05
N ALA A 122 -20.51 11.57 2.32
CA ALA A 122 -21.45 12.56 2.85
C ALA A 122 -20.88 13.98 2.72
N LEU A 123 -19.63 14.19 3.15
CA LEU A 123 -18.97 15.50 3.07
C LEU A 123 -18.75 15.95 1.62
N MET A 124 -18.42 15.04 0.71
CA MET A 124 -18.28 15.38 -0.71
C MET A 124 -19.61 15.77 -1.36
N ALA A 125 -20.69 15.06 -1.03
CA ALA A 125 -22.03 15.38 -1.52
C ALA A 125 -22.53 16.75 -1.01
N GLU A 126 -22.09 17.15 0.19
CA GLU A 126 -22.34 18.46 0.77
C GLU A 126 -21.57 19.57 0.02
N VAL A 127 -20.26 19.38 -0.20
CA VAL A 127 -19.40 20.36 -0.90
C VAL A 127 -19.87 20.63 -2.34
N GLU A 128 -20.27 19.59 -3.07
CA GLU A 128 -20.76 19.74 -4.45
C GLU A 128 -22.08 20.52 -4.54
N GLY A 129 -22.93 20.37 -3.53
CA GLY A 129 -24.24 21.00 -3.46
C GLY A 129 -25.17 20.63 -4.64
N PRO A 130 -26.33 21.30 -4.75
CA PRO A 130 -27.29 21.07 -5.85
C PRO A 130 -26.81 21.58 -7.21
N SER A 131 -25.78 22.43 -7.27
CA SER A 131 -25.29 23.01 -8.53
C SER A 131 -24.54 22.01 -9.42
N ALA A 132 -23.95 20.97 -8.83
CA ALA A 132 -23.21 19.95 -9.58
C ALA A 132 -24.14 19.02 -10.37
N ASP A 133 -25.28 18.66 -9.77
CA ASP A 133 -26.36 17.92 -10.43
C ASP A 133 -27.71 18.35 -9.81
N PRO A 134 -28.41 19.31 -10.43
CA PRO A 134 -29.69 19.82 -9.92
C PRO A 134 -30.81 18.79 -9.87
N GLY A 135 -30.67 17.67 -10.62
CA GLY A 135 -31.65 16.59 -10.64
C GLY A 135 -31.45 15.56 -9.53
N ALA A 136 -30.27 15.51 -8.91
CA ALA A 136 -29.94 14.56 -7.86
C ALA A 136 -30.24 15.11 -6.45
N SER A 137 -30.87 14.29 -5.62
CA SER A 137 -30.97 14.51 -4.18
C SER A 137 -29.60 14.41 -3.50
N ALA A 138 -29.47 14.96 -2.30
CA ALA A 138 -28.24 14.83 -1.51
C ALA A 138 -27.88 13.36 -1.21
N ALA A 139 -28.90 12.52 -0.98
CA ALA A 139 -28.72 11.09 -0.74
C ALA A 139 -28.20 10.35 -1.99
N GLU A 140 -28.66 10.73 -3.19
CA GLU A 140 -28.17 10.16 -4.45
C GLU A 140 -26.71 10.55 -4.72
N ARG A 141 -26.35 11.81 -4.46
CA ARG A 141 -24.93 12.26 -4.54
C ARG A 141 -24.05 11.51 -3.56
N GLU A 142 -24.47 11.38 -2.30
CA GLU A 142 -23.72 10.60 -1.31
C GLU A 142 -23.57 9.14 -1.74
N ALA A 143 -24.64 8.50 -2.22
CA ALA A 143 -24.61 7.12 -2.68
C ALA A 143 -23.65 6.94 -3.87
N TRP A 144 -23.58 7.91 -4.79
CA TRP A 144 -22.65 7.92 -5.91
C TRP A 144 -21.19 8.00 -5.44
N HIS A 145 -20.86 8.93 -4.54
CA HIS A 145 -19.51 9.04 -3.97
C HIS A 145 -19.11 7.78 -3.23
N TYR A 146 -20.03 7.22 -2.44
CA TYR A 146 -19.80 5.97 -1.73
C TYR A 146 -19.58 4.79 -2.71
N ASP A 147 -20.31 4.72 -3.83
CA ASP A 147 -20.09 3.74 -4.89
C ASP A 147 -18.68 3.80 -5.45
N LEU A 148 -18.21 5.01 -5.75
CA LEU A 148 -16.86 5.22 -6.24
C LEU A 148 -15.81 4.80 -5.20
N LEU A 149 -15.99 5.16 -3.93
CA LEU A 149 -15.02 4.90 -2.87
C LEU A 149 -14.89 3.41 -2.50
N ARG A 150 -15.95 2.62 -2.69
CA ARG A 150 -15.97 1.17 -2.38
C ARG A 150 -15.44 0.29 -3.51
N ARG A 151 -15.24 0.82 -4.71
CA ARG A 151 -14.62 0.07 -5.80
C ARG A 151 -13.20 -0.27 -5.41
N ASP A 152 -12.87 -1.57 -5.47
CA ASP A 152 -11.51 -2.04 -5.26
C ASP A 152 -10.83 -2.24 -6.61
N ASP A 153 -10.22 -1.16 -7.11
CA ASP A 153 -9.47 -1.16 -8.37
C ASP A 153 -8.00 -1.60 -8.14
N ALA A 154 -7.70 -2.31 -7.04
CA ALA A 154 -6.36 -2.82 -6.79
C ALA A 154 -5.99 -3.91 -7.80
N PRO A 155 -4.71 -3.95 -8.22
CA PRO A 155 -4.21 -5.13 -8.89
C PRO A 155 -4.40 -6.36 -8.01
N SER A 156 -4.91 -7.43 -8.59
CA SER A 156 -5.10 -8.67 -7.85
C SER A 156 -3.75 -9.26 -7.40
N VAL A 157 -3.68 -9.67 -6.13
CA VAL A 157 -2.43 -10.19 -5.53
C VAL A 157 -1.94 -11.44 -6.26
N ALA A 158 -2.86 -12.35 -6.60
CA ALA A 158 -2.52 -13.60 -7.27
C ALA A 158 -1.89 -13.36 -8.66
N TRP A 159 -2.50 -12.52 -9.50
CA TRP A 159 -1.94 -12.23 -10.82
C TRP A 159 -0.69 -11.36 -10.75
N SER A 160 -0.56 -10.49 -9.74
CA SER A 160 0.68 -9.78 -9.45
C SER A 160 1.84 -10.75 -9.14
N LEU A 161 1.58 -11.82 -8.38
CA LEU A 161 2.59 -12.87 -8.11
C LEU A 161 2.94 -13.67 -9.37
N VAL A 162 1.96 -13.96 -10.24
CA VAL A 162 2.21 -14.59 -11.55
C VAL A 162 3.11 -13.69 -12.41
N ALA A 163 2.83 -12.38 -12.44
CA ALA A 163 3.64 -11.42 -13.16
C ALA A 163 5.09 -11.40 -12.64
N LEU A 164 5.28 -11.34 -11.32
CA LEU A 164 6.61 -11.37 -10.68
C LEU A 164 7.38 -12.67 -10.98
N ALA A 165 6.71 -13.82 -10.91
CA ALA A 165 7.32 -15.11 -11.23
C ALA A 165 7.72 -15.19 -12.70
N GLY A 166 6.85 -14.73 -13.62
CA GLY A 166 7.14 -14.64 -15.04
C GLY A 166 8.36 -13.74 -15.33
N PHE A 167 8.41 -12.55 -14.71
CA PHE A 167 9.54 -11.63 -14.81
C PHE A 167 10.85 -12.26 -14.32
N ALA A 168 10.84 -12.88 -13.13
CA ALA A 168 12.01 -13.54 -12.58
C ALA A 168 12.51 -14.70 -13.46
N MET A 169 11.59 -15.48 -14.04
CA MET A 169 11.93 -16.56 -14.96
C MET A 169 12.50 -16.03 -16.29
N TRP A 170 11.95 -14.93 -16.81
CA TRP A 170 12.43 -14.29 -18.03
C TRP A 170 13.86 -13.73 -17.85
N VAL A 171 14.07 -12.87 -16.84
CA VAL A 171 15.38 -12.27 -16.56
C VAL A 171 16.39 -13.32 -16.13
N GLY A 172 15.97 -14.25 -15.26
CA GLY A 172 16.81 -15.36 -14.80
C GLY A 172 17.23 -16.28 -15.94
N GLY A 173 16.32 -16.57 -16.88
CA GLY A 173 16.63 -17.32 -18.10
C GLY A 173 17.64 -16.59 -19.00
N GLY A 174 17.48 -15.28 -19.19
CA GLY A 174 18.44 -14.44 -19.92
C GLY A 174 19.82 -14.42 -19.27
N LEU A 175 19.89 -14.26 -17.95
CA LEU A 175 21.15 -14.30 -17.21
C LEU A 175 21.81 -15.68 -17.29
N TRP A 176 21.03 -16.76 -17.13
CA TRP A 176 21.55 -18.11 -17.26
C TRP A 176 22.09 -18.38 -18.66
N PHE A 177 21.39 -17.92 -19.70
CA PHE A 177 21.87 -17.98 -21.07
C PHE A 177 23.22 -17.27 -21.19
N ALA A 178 23.31 -16.00 -20.78
CA ALA A 178 24.52 -15.21 -20.90
C ALA A 178 25.72 -15.83 -20.17
N LEU A 179 25.49 -16.43 -19.01
CA LEU A 179 26.56 -16.98 -18.17
C LEU A 179 26.97 -18.42 -18.54
N ARG A 180 26.12 -19.18 -19.23
CA ARG A 180 26.30 -20.64 -19.39
C ARG A 180 26.03 -21.19 -20.79
N ALA A 181 25.44 -20.42 -21.70
CA ALA A 181 25.15 -20.88 -23.06
C ALA A 181 26.35 -20.77 -24.00
N VAL A 182 27.35 -19.95 -23.64
CA VAL A 182 28.60 -19.78 -24.38
C VAL A 182 29.75 -20.16 -23.44
N THR A 183 30.62 -21.06 -23.92
CA THR A 183 31.83 -21.44 -23.19
C THR A 183 32.93 -20.39 -23.34
N PRO A 184 34.01 -20.42 -22.53
CA PRO A 184 35.13 -19.50 -22.69
C PRO A 184 35.81 -19.56 -24.06
N ASP A 185 35.68 -20.69 -24.77
CA ASP A 185 36.21 -20.91 -26.12
C ASP A 185 35.22 -20.48 -27.22
N ASP A 186 34.21 -19.67 -26.87
CA ASP A 186 33.10 -19.24 -27.72
C ASP A 186 32.24 -20.38 -28.31
N GLU A 187 32.37 -21.60 -27.77
CA GLU A 187 31.53 -22.73 -28.20
C GLU A 187 30.11 -22.64 -27.61
N TRP A 188 29.14 -23.00 -28.45
CA TRP A 188 27.71 -22.95 -28.14
C TRP A 188 27.22 -24.21 -27.42
N VAL A 189 26.66 -24.04 -26.21
CA VAL A 189 26.06 -25.14 -25.45
C VAL A 189 24.56 -25.25 -25.73
N GLY A 190 24.21 -25.93 -26.82
CA GLY A 190 22.84 -25.98 -27.35
C GLY A 190 21.74 -26.40 -26.35
N ARG A 191 22.02 -27.34 -25.44
CA ARG A 191 21.04 -27.75 -24.41
C ARG A 191 20.76 -26.64 -23.40
N VAL A 192 21.78 -25.87 -23.02
CA VAL A 192 21.65 -24.74 -22.09
C VAL A 192 20.93 -23.59 -22.78
N ALA A 193 21.31 -23.30 -24.03
CA ALA A 193 20.65 -22.30 -24.85
C ALA A 193 19.14 -22.59 -25.01
N ALA A 194 18.78 -23.82 -25.38
CA ALA A 194 17.38 -24.22 -25.57
C ALA A 194 16.56 -24.10 -24.28
N ARG A 195 17.08 -24.60 -23.15
CA ARG A 195 16.39 -24.48 -21.85
C ARG A 195 16.20 -23.03 -21.42
N SER A 196 17.21 -22.20 -21.65
CA SER A 196 17.14 -20.78 -21.33
C SER A 196 16.15 -20.06 -22.25
N GLY A 197 16.11 -20.39 -23.53
CA GLY A 197 15.13 -19.88 -24.49
C GLY A 197 13.69 -20.23 -24.10
N ILE A 198 13.44 -21.47 -23.67
CA ILE A 198 12.12 -21.89 -23.15
C ILE A 198 11.76 -21.08 -21.90
N ALA A 199 12.69 -20.92 -20.95
CA ALA A 199 12.47 -20.15 -19.73
C ALA A 199 12.16 -18.67 -20.04
N ILE A 200 12.89 -18.07 -20.97
CA ILE A 200 12.67 -16.70 -21.46
C ILE A 200 11.27 -16.56 -22.05
N ALA A 201 10.91 -17.44 -23.00
CA ALA A 201 9.62 -17.36 -23.69
C ALA A 201 8.44 -17.60 -22.74
N ALA A 202 8.50 -18.66 -21.93
CA ALA A 202 7.46 -18.94 -20.95
C ALA A 202 7.38 -17.83 -19.88
N GLY A 203 8.52 -17.24 -19.49
CA GLY A 203 8.59 -16.17 -18.51
C GLY A 203 7.93 -14.90 -19.02
N LEU A 204 8.23 -14.54 -20.26
CA LEU A 204 7.62 -13.40 -20.92
C LEU A 204 6.09 -13.56 -21.06
N VAL A 205 5.62 -14.74 -21.46
CA VAL A 205 4.17 -15.03 -21.55
C VAL A 205 3.50 -14.91 -20.18
N LEU A 206 4.05 -15.54 -19.14
CA LEU A 206 3.50 -15.46 -17.79
C LEU A 206 3.51 -14.02 -17.26
N TRP A 207 4.56 -13.26 -17.54
CA TRP A 207 4.64 -11.85 -17.16
C TRP A 207 3.55 -11.01 -17.82
N LEU A 208 3.36 -11.13 -19.14
CA LEU A 208 2.34 -10.39 -19.89
C LEU A 208 0.93 -10.78 -19.46
N VAL A 209 0.64 -12.08 -19.30
CA VAL A 209 -0.66 -12.56 -18.81
C VAL A 209 -0.92 -12.08 -17.39
N GLY A 210 0.10 -12.14 -16.53
CA GLY A 210 0.04 -11.62 -15.16
C GLY A 210 -0.31 -10.13 -15.14
N LEU A 211 0.37 -9.31 -15.94
CA LEU A 211 0.09 -7.86 -16.03
C LEU A 211 -1.30 -7.55 -16.60
N TYR A 212 -1.77 -8.32 -17.58
CA TYR A 212 -3.08 -8.08 -18.19
C TYR A 212 -4.26 -8.45 -17.26
N ARG A 213 -4.04 -9.40 -16.34
CA ARG A 213 -5.06 -9.91 -15.41
C ARG A 213 -4.94 -9.33 -13.99
N ALA A 214 -3.82 -8.67 -13.69
CA ALA A 214 -3.58 -8.01 -12.41
C ALA A 214 -4.51 -6.81 -12.27
#